data_AF-A0A9D2CB06-F1
#
_entry.id   AF-A0A9D2CB06-F1
#
_cell.length_a   1.000
_cell.length_b   1.000
_cell.length_c   1.000
_cell.angle_alpha   90.00
_cell.angle_beta   90.00
_cell.angle_gamma   90.00
#
_symmetry.space_group_name_H-M   'P 1'
#
loop_
_entity.id
_entity.type
_entity.pdbx_description
1 polymer ?
#
loop_
_entity_poly.entity_id
_entity_poly.type
_entity_poly.pdbx_seq_one_letter_code
_entity_poly.pdbx_strand_id
1 'polypeptide(L)'
;MTKRELIDNIARERLVERLVTNVCRRHHRAIPDLVQMVYEALLKYDGQKLMRIHDRGALNFFIVRVIGNLYFSQTSSYYRQIRKFSRMSDELRDE
;
A
#
# COMPACT_ATOMS: atom_id res chain seq x y z
N MET A 1 14.74 7.43 -16.71
CA MET A 1 13.57 7.42 -15.81
C MET A 1 14.05 7.66 -14.38
N THR A 2 13.48 8.64 -13.69
CA THR A 2 13.76 8.95 -12.28
C THR A 2 12.80 8.19 -11.34
N LYS A 3 13.09 8.15 -10.03
CA LYS A 3 12.15 7.59 -9.03
C LYS A 3 10.78 8.27 -9.09
N ARG A 4 10.74 9.60 -9.25
CA ARG A 4 9.49 10.36 -9.29
C ARG A 4 8.69 9.98 -10.53
N GLU A 5 9.31 9.99 -11.70
CA GLU A 5 8.68 9.55 -12.96
C GLU A 5 8.14 8.12 -12.88
N LEU A 6 8.88 7.21 -12.25
CA LEU A 6 8.42 5.85 -12.00
C LEU A 6 7.16 5.83 -11.13
N ILE A 7 7.16 6.54 -10.00
CA ILE A 7 6.01 6.59 -9.09
C ILE A 7 4.80 7.27 -9.75
N ASP A 8 5.03 8.32 -10.55
CA ASP A 8 3.98 8.98 -11.31
C ASP A 8 3.34 8.03 -12.34
N ASN A 9 4.15 7.19 -13.00
CA ASN A 9 3.64 6.16 -13.91
C ASN A 9 2.84 5.08 -13.16
N ILE A 10 3.35 4.59 -12.03
CA ILE A 10 2.62 3.64 -11.14
C ILE A 10 1.25 4.21 -10.75
N ALA A 11 1.20 5.50 -10.39
CA ALA A 11 -0.03 6.19 -9.99
C ALA A 11 -1.00 6.37 -11.16
N ARG A 12 -0.49 6.82 -12.33
CA ARG A 12 -1.30 6.96 -13.55
C ARG A 12 -1.94 5.63 -13.97
N GLU A 13 -1.19 4.54 -13.83
CA GLU A 13 -1.65 3.18 -14.16
C GLU A 13 -2.48 2.52 -13.05
N ARG A 14 -2.70 3.20 -11.92
CA ARG A 14 -3.39 2.69 -10.74
C ARG A 14 -2.86 1.31 -10.30
N LEU A 15 -1.55 1.13 -10.38
CA LEU A 15 -0.93 -0.17 -10.15
C LEU A 15 -1.07 -0.59 -8.67
N VAL A 16 -0.88 0.35 -7.73
CA VAL A 16 -1.02 0.06 -6.30
C VAL A 16 -2.44 -0.35 -5.97
N GLU A 17 -3.44 0.37 -6.50
CA GLU A 17 -4.87 0.10 -6.29
C GLU A 17 -5.26 -1.30 -6.78
N ARG A 18 -4.78 -1.68 -7.97
CA ARG A 18 -4.99 -3.03 -8.51
C ARG A 18 -4.34 -4.10 -7.62
N LEU A 19 -3.10 -3.89 -7.20
CA LEU A 19 -2.41 -4.85 -6.33
C LEU A 19 -3.04 -4.94 -4.94
N VAL A 20 -3.49 -3.82 -4.37
CA VAL A 20 -4.22 -3.79 -3.10
C VAL A 20 -5.52 -4.56 -3.21
N THR A 21 -6.30 -4.36 -4.28
CA THR A 21 -7.54 -5.11 -4.53
C THR A 21 -7.30 -6.61 -4.63
N ASN A 22 -6.23 -7.03 -5.32
CA ASN A 22 -5.88 -8.44 -5.47
C ASN A 22 -5.44 -9.09 -4.15
N VAL A 23 -4.70 -8.35 -3.30
CA VAL A 23 -4.20 -8.86 -2.01
C VAL A 23 -5.28 -8.83 -0.93
N CYS A 24 -6.01 -7.71 -0.83
CA CYS A 24 -7.00 -7.43 0.20
C CYS A 24 -8.37 -7.87 -0.29
N ARG A 25 -8.64 -9.18 -0.29
CA ARG A 25 -9.92 -9.78 -0.77
C ARG A 25 -11.19 -9.21 -0.13
N ARG A 26 -11.09 -8.45 0.97
CA ARG A 26 -12.22 -7.77 1.63
C ARG A 26 -12.06 -6.26 1.51
N HIS A 27 -13.00 -5.64 0.82
CA HIS A 27 -13.12 -4.19 0.80
C HIS A 27 -13.70 -3.69 2.12
N HIS A 28 -13.04 -2.72 2.73
CA HIS A 28 -13.54 -1.98 3.88
C HIS A 28 -13.15 -0.51 3.74
N ARG A 29 -13.77 0.37 4.53
CA ARG A 29 -13.66 1.83 4.36
C ARG A 29 -12.23 2.37 4.44
N ALA A 30 -11.35 1.68 5.17
CA ALA A 30 -9.94 2.04 5.33
C ALA A 30 -9.00 1.51 4.22
N ILE A 31 -9.50 0.92 3.14
CA ILE A 31 -8.64 0.47 2.01
C ILE A 31 -7.97 1.63 1.26
N PRO A 32 -8.64 2.79 1.00
CA PRO A 32 -7.97 3.94 0.39
C PRO A 32 -6.76 4.42 1.20
N ASP A 33 -6.81 4.37 2.53
CA ASP A 33 -5.66 4.71 3.36
C ASP A 33 -4.50 3.74 3.18
N LEU A 34 -4.78 2.43 3.04
CA LEU A 34 -3.74 1.45 2.74
C LEU A 34 -3.03 1.77 1.42
N VAL A 35 -3.79 2.14 0.38
CA VAL A 35 -3.23 2.55 -0.91
C VAL A 35 -2.29 3.75 -0.73
N GLN A 36 -2.73 4.78 -0.01
CA GLN A 36 -1.92 5.97 0.25
C GLN A 36 -0.63 5.64 1.03
N MET A 37 -0.72 4.80 2.05
CA MET A 37 0.45 4.37 2.83
C MET A 37 1.45 3.55 2.00
N VAL A 38 0.98 2.80 1.00
CA VAL A 38 1.87 2.10 0.06
C VAL A 38 2.60 3.11 -0.83
N TYR A 39 1.90 4.12 -1.38
CA TYR A 39 2.56 5.20 -2.14
C TYR A 39 3.58 5.96 -1.30
N GLU A 40 3.24 6.29 -0.05
CA GLU A 40 4.16 6.93 0.88
C GLU A 40 5.41 6.07 1.13
N ALA A 41 5.23 4.76 1.31
CA ALA A 41 6.35 3.84 1.46
C ALA A 41 7.26 3.82 0.22
N LEU A 42 6.69 3.85 -1.00
CA LEU A 42 7.46 3.94 -2.25
C LEU A 42 8.23 5.26 -2.36
N LEU A 43 7.59 6.38 -2.01
CA LEU A 43 8.20 7.71 -2.04
C LEU A 43 9.36 7.83 -1.04
N LYS A 44 9.20 7.28 0.17
CA LYS A 44 10.23 7.27 1.21
C LYS A 44 11.34 6.24 0.98
N TYR A 45 11.10 5.24 0.14
CA TYR A 45 12.09 4.21 -0.14
C TYR A 45 13.33 4.79 -0.86
N ASP A 46 14.47 4.12 -0.65
CA ASP A 46 15.72 4.47 -1.30
C ASP A 46 15.59 4.39 -2.83
N GLY A 47 15.94 5.49 -3.50
CA GLY A 47 15.74 5.63 -4.95
C GLY A 47 16.55 4.66 -5.76
N GLN A 48 17.83 4.46 -5.43
CA GLN A 48 18.71 3.55 -6.17
C GLN A 48 18.27 2.10 -6.02
N LYS A 49 17.84 1.69 -4.83
CA LYS A 49 17.26 0.35 -4.62
C LYS A 49 15.94 0.17 -5.37
N LEU A 50 15.06 1.17 -5.37
CA LEU A 50 13.78 1.08 -6.09
C LEU A 50 13.99 0.93 -7.59
N MET A 51 14.88 1.74 -8.18
CA MET A 51 15.21 1.65 -9.60
C MET A 51 15.80 0.28 -9.94
N ARG A 52 16.73 -0.25 -9.13
CA ARG A 52 17.27 -1.61 -9.33
C ARG A 52 16.20 -2.71 -9.26
N ILE A 53 15.19 -2.56 -8.40
CA ILE A 53 14.05 -3.50 -8.33
C ILE A 53 13.21 -3.40 -9.61
N HIS A 54 12.94 -2.17 -10.07
CA HIS A 54 12.22 -1.92 -11.31
C HIS A 54 12.94 -2.52 -12.52
N ASP A 55 14.24 -2.26 -12.67
CA ASP A 55 15.03 -2.70 -13.82
C ASP A 55 15.17 -4.23 -13.90
N ARG A 56 14.95 -4.93 -12.78
CA ARG A 56 14.89 -6.39 -12.70
C ARG A 56 13.49 -6.96 -12.95
N GLY A 57 12.50 -6.13 -13.27
CA GLY A 57 11.10 -6.55 -13.44
C GLY A 57 10.42 -7.00 -12.13
N ALA A 58 11.00 -6.66 -10.96
CA ALA A 58 10.56 -7.17 -9.66
C ALA A 58 9.64 -6.19 -8.89
N LEU A 59 9.19 -5.12 -9.54
CA LEU A 59 8.44 -4.04 -8.89
C LEU A 59 7.12 -4.52 -8.27
N ASN A 60 6.35 -5.34 -8.98
CA ASN A 60 5.08 -5.85 -8.46
C ASN A 60 5.26 -6.70 -7.20
N PHE A 61 6.27 -7.58 -7.19
CA PHE A 61 6.60 -8.40 -6.01
C PHE A 61 6.98 -7.53 -4.82
N PHE A 62 7.75 -6.47 -5.05
CA PHE A 62 8.11 -5.52 -4.01
C PHE A 62 6.90 -4.78 -3.45
N ILE A 63 6.03 -4.25 -4.32
CA ILE A 63 4.80 -3.55 -3.89
C ILE A 63 3.88 -4.50 -3.11
N VAL A 64 3.68 -5.72 -3.58
CA VAL A 64 2.89 -6.74 -2.85
C VAL A 64 3.48 -7.03 -1.48
N ARG A 65 4.81 -7.08 -1.34
CA ARG A 65 5.46 -7.24 -0.02
C ARG A 65 5.19 -6.06 0.90
N VAL A 66 5.23 -4.83 0.38
CA VAL A 66 4.87 -3.62 1.14
C VAL A 66 3.41 -3.67 1.60
N ILE A 67 2.49 -4.03 0.70
CA ILE A 67 1.07 -4.20 1.03
C ILE A 67 0.90 -5.25 2.13
N GLY A 68 1.54 -6.41 2.01
CA GLY A 68 1.44 -7.48 3.00
C GLY A 68 1.95 -7.07 4.37
N ASN A 69 3.09 -6.38 4.43
CA ASN A 69 3.65 -5.86 5.68
C ASN A 69 2.72 -4.85 6.36
N LEU A 70 2.02 -4.02 5.58
CA LEU A 70 1.05 -3.07 6.11
C LEU A 70 -0.26 -3.74 6.53
N TYR A 71 -0.82 -4.60 5.68
CA TYR A 71 -2.18 -5.13 5.84
C TYR A 71 -2.29 -6.28 6.86
N PHE A 72 -1.34 -7.22 6.83
CA PHE A 72 -1.42 -8.44 7.63
C PHE A 72 -0.75 -8.31 9.01
N SER A 73 0.16 -7.35 9.19
CA SER A 73 0.82 -7.14 10.48
C SER A 73 -0.06 -6.37 11.44
N GLN A 74 -0.20 -6.86 12.67
CA GLN A 74 -0.86 -6.15 13.78
C GLN A 74 0.03 -5.07 14.40
N THR A 75 1.30 -4.99 14.00
CA THR A 75 2.24 -3.97 14.47
C THR A 75 2.54 -2.91 13.42
N SER A 76 1.93 -3.02 12.22
CA SER A 76 2.06 -2.01 11.18
C SER A 76 1.43 -0.69 11.58
N SER A 77 1.93 0.40 10.99
CA SER A 77 1.30 1.72 11.09
C SER A 77 -0.15 1.68 10.60
N TYR A 78 -0.44 0.97 9.51
CA TYR A 78 -1.79 0.81 8.99
C TYR A 78 -2.76 0.19 10.01
N TYR A 79 -2.35 -0.89 10.67
CA TYR A 79 -3.20 -1.53 11.68
C TYR A 79 -3.42 -0.61 12.88
N ARG A 80 -2.32 -0.06 13.42
CA ARG A 80 -2.33 0.71 14.67
C ARG A 80 -3.05 2.05 14.54
N GLN A 81 -2.90 2.73 13.41
CA GLN A 81 -3.41 4.10 13.22
C GLN A 81 -4.80 4.13 12.57
N ILE A 82 -5.16 3.10 11.79
CA ILE A 82 -6.34 3.19 10.91
C ILE A 82 -7.26 2.00 11.11
N ARG A 83 -6.81 0.78 10.78
CA ARG A 83 -7.70 -0.39 10.73
C ARG A 83 -8.31 -0.71 12.09
N LYS A 84 -7.57 -0.56 13.19
CA LYS A 84 -8.09 -0.80 14.54
C LYS A 84 -9.27 0.13 14.87
N PHE A 85 -9.13 1.43 14.61
CA PHE A 85 -10.17 2.41 14.93
C PHE A 85 -11.34 2.39 13.95
N SER A 86 -11.11 2.09 12.67
CA SER A 86 -12.19 1.88 11.70
C SER A 86 -13.11 0.74 12.15
N ARG A 87 -12.56 -0.36 12.66
CA ARG A 87 -13.37 -1.49 13.15
C ARG A 87 -14.19 -1.12 14.37
N MET A 88 -13.58 -0.44 15.35
CA MET A 88 -14.31 0.04 16.53
C MET A 88 -15.43 1.02 16.18
N SER A 89 -15.20 1.91 15.20
CA SER A 89 -16.24 2.84 14.75
C SER A 89 -17.37 2.14 13.99
N ASP A 90 -17.09 1.05 13.27
CA ASP A 90 -18.13 0.30 12.58
C ASP A 90 -18.97 -0.48 13.61
N GLU A 91 -18.34 -1.09 14.64
CA GLU A 91 -19.04 -1.77 15.76
C GLU A 91 -19.98 -0.83 16.53
N LEU A 92 -19.56 0.42 16.81
CA LEU A 92 -20.38 1.41 17.52
C LEU A 92 -21.56 1.98 16.71
N ARG A 93 -21.60 1.77 15.39
CA ARG A 93 -22.69 2.26 14.53
C ARG A 93 -23.81 1.24 14.33
N ASP A 94 -23.54 -0.02 14.64
CA ASP A 94 -24.48 -1.13 14.52
C ASP A 94 -25.27 -1.37 15.83
N GLU A 95 -25.03 -0.56 16.88
CA GLU A 95 -25.81 -0.44 18.13
C GLU A 95 -26.78 0.76 18.10
#